data_AF-A0A7S2NKS6-F1
#
_entry.id   AF-A0A7S2NKS6-F1
#
_cell.length_a   1.000
_cell.length_b   1.000
_cell.length_c   1.000
_cell.angle_alpha   90.00
_cell.angle_beta   90.00
_cell.angle_gamma   90.00
#
_symmetry.space_group_name_H-M   'P 1'
#
loop_
_entity.id
_entity.type
_entity.pdbx_description
1 polymer ?
#
loop_
_entity_poly.entity_id
_entity_poly.type
_entity_poly.pdbx_seq_one_letter_code
_entity_poly.pdbx_strand_id
1 'polypeptide(L)'
;EAASQPPGAAEPGRADDDVRALAPGWEVAASAATGPTYYRHTRSGRSTRHASEARLGYPVYWKNASKTCSFLELVHDEPAFRSVQMLMAQTFLSIRTRDRKTRLPMSLQVLRIWRVENSEVWNRYALHRAKLQELAREGGSRLFGCDPPPKTHELLPGEWRKEMKEAANEAFLFHGTSPNGALGISSEGFDLDRAAGTACYGQGIYLS
;
A
#
# COMPACT_ATOMS: atom_id res chain seq x y z
N GLU A 1 27.14 21.75 -48.19
CA GLU A 1 27.32 21.59 -46.74
C GLU A 1 25.95 21.65 -46.06
N ALA A 2 25.47 20.54 -45.51
CA ALA A 2 24.24 20.49 -44.73
C ALA A 2 24.64 20.13 -43.30
N ALA A 3 24.58 21.11 -42.39
CA ALA A 3 24.90 20.92 -40.98
C ALA A 3 23.77 20.17 -40.28
N SER A 4 24.07 18.95 -39.85
CA SER A 4 23.19 18.09 -39.05
C SER A 4 23.12 18.64 -37.62
N GLN A 5 21.92 19.04 -37.16
CA GLN A 5 21.68 19.40 -35.77
C GLN A 5 21.64 18.16 -34.87
N PRO A 6 22.23 18.18 -33.67
CA PRO A 6 22.16 17.06 -32.74
C PRO A 6 20.77 16.96 -32.10
N PRO A 7 20.31 15.75 -31.74
CA PRO A 7 19.00 15.54 -31.11
C PRO A 7 18.97 16.15 -29.70
N GLY A 8 17.89 16.89 -29.43
CA GLY A 8 17.64 17.53 -28.15
C GLY A 8 17.60 16.52 -27.00
N ALA A 9 18.38 16.80 -25.96
CA ALA A 9 18.28 16.11 -24.69
C ALA A 9 16.88 16.34 -24.10
N ALA A 10 16.17 15.26 -23.80
CA ALA A 10 14.92 15.32 -23.06
C ALA A 10 15.21 15.90 -21.66
N GLU A 11 14.52 16.99 -21.31
CA GLU A 11 14.60 17.54 -19.95
C GLU A 11 14.08 16.51 -18.94
N PRO A 12 14.75 16.30 -17.80
CA PRO A 12 14.22 15.49 -16.71
C PRO A 12 12.98 16.19 -16.15
N GLY A 13 11.81 15.57 -16.33
CA GLY A 13 10.54 16.08 -15.83
C GLY A 13 10.62 16.45 -14.35
N ARG A 14 10.22 17.68 -14.01
CA ARG A 14 10.12 18.15 -12.61
C ARG A 14 9.17 17.22 -11.86
N ALA A 15 9.69 16.52 -10.86
CA ALA A 15 8.95 15.59 -10.02
C ALA A 15 7.85 16.22 -9.13
N ASP A 16 7.49 17.49 -9.35
CA ASP A 16 6.62 18.27 -8.46
C ASP A 16 5.33 18.78 -9.13
N ASP A 17 5.07 18.44 -10.39
CA ASP A 17 3.84 18.77 -11.12
C ASP A 17 2.66 17.85 -10.75
N ASP A 18 2.65 17.33 -9.53
CA ASP A 18 1.55 16.51 -9.04
C ASP A 18 0.38 17.39 -8.61
N VAL A 19 -0.58 17.64 -9.51
CA VAL A 19 -1.69 18.60 -9.33
C VAL A 19 -2.74 18.18 -8.27
N ARG A 20 -2.52 17.06 -7.55
CA ARG A 20 -3.46 16.56 -6.54
C ARG A 20 -3.59 17.52 -5.35
N ALA A 21 -4.82 17.59 -4.82
CA ALA A 21 -5.11 18.29 -3.58
C ALA A 21 -4.35 17.64 -2.40
N LEU A 22 -4.08 18.44 -1.37
CA LEU A 22 -3.46 17.95 -0.15
C LEU A 22 -4.36 16.90 0.54
N ALA A 23 -3.74 15.91 1.18
CA ALA A 23 -4.46 14.95 2.01
C ALA A 23 -5.21 15.70 3.13
N PRO A 24 -6.36 15.19 3.61
CA PRO A 24 -7.14 15.84 4.65
C PRO A 24 -6.28 16.24 5.85
N GLY A 25 -6.39 17.49 6.27
CA GLY A 25 -5.62 18.05 7.38
C GLY A 25 -4.29 18.71 6.99
N TRP A 26 -3.78 18.50 5.77
CA TRP A 26 -2.61 19.21 5.25
C TRP A 26 -2.96 20.55 4.62
N GLU A 27 -2.15 21.56 4.90
CA GLU A 27 -2.24 22.91 4.37
C GLU A 27 -0.89 23.35 3.80
N VAL A 28 -0.91 24.25 2.81
CA VAL A 28 0.30 24.90 2.32
C VAL A 28 0.67 26.03 3.29
N ALA A 29 1.93 26.07 3.72
CA ALA A 29 2.47 27.08 4.61
C ALA A 29 3.67 27.77 3.97
N ALA A 30 3.75 29.09 4.13
CA ALA A 30 4.87 29.88 3.63
C ALA A 30 5.99 29.97 4.69
N SER A 31 7.25 29.79 4.28
CA SER A 31 8.41 30.14 5.11
C SER A 31 8.74 31.61 4.90
N ALA A 32 8.68 32.42 5.97
CA ALA A 32 9.06 33.83 5.93
C ALA A 32 10.56 34.07 5.68
N ALA A 33 11.41 33.04 5.84
CA ALA A 33 12.86 33.20 5.87
C ALA A 33 13.58 32.75 4.58
N THR A 34 12.98 31.88 3.75
CA THR A 34 13.78 31.16 2.73
C THR A 34 13.11 30.94 1.38
N GLY A 35 11.80 31.10 1.24
CA GLY A 35 11.06 30.28 0.26
C GLY A 35 11.42 28.78 0.41
N PRO A 36 11.03 27.88 -0.50
CA PRO A 36 9.69 27.68 -1.07
C PRO A 36 8.62 27.36 0.01
N THR A 37 7.37 27.12 -0.41
CA THR A 37 6.26 26.61 0.40
C THR A 37 6.58 25.25 1.03
N TYR A 38 6.23 25.06 2.30
CA TYR A 38 6.20 23.75 2.97
C TYR A 38 4.76 23.38 3.26
N TYR A 39 4.50 22.13 3.61
CA TYR A 39 3.17 21.64 3.93
C TYR A 39 3.10 21.36 5.43
N ARG A 40 1.97 21.65 6.07
CA ARG A 40 1.74 21.41 7.49
C ARG A 40 0.43 20.67 7.72
N HIS A 41 0.40 19.69 8.61
CA HIS A 41 -0.82 19.02 9.02
C HIS A 41 -1.40 19.68 10.28
N THR A 42 -2.60 20.26 10.18
CA THR A 42 -3.25 21.08 11.22
C THR A 42 -3.46 20.35 12.56
N ARG A 43 -3.91 19.09 12.52
CA ARG A 43 -4.17 18.30 13.74
C ARG A 43 -2.92 17.72 14.40
N SER A 44 -1.95 17.25 13.62
CA SER A 44 -0.77 16.56 14.14
C SER A 44 0.44 17.48 14.33
N GLY A 45 0.41 18.69 13.76
CA GLY A 45 1.56 19.61 13.75
C GLY A 45 2.70 19.18 12.81
N ARG A 46 2.55 18.09 12.05
CA ARG A 46 3.59 17.60 11.13
C ARG A 46 3.87 18.63 10.05
N SER A 47 5.12 18.73 9.61
CA SER A 47 5.49 19.52 8.44
C SER A 47 6.39 18.72 7.50
N THR A 48 6.20 18.88 6.20
CA THR A 48 7.06 18.30 5.17
C THR A 48 7.31 19.30 4.06
N ARG A 49 8.44 19.16 3.37
CA ARG A 49 8.70 19.90 2.12
C ARG A 49 8.28 19.09 0.88
N HIS A 50 7.90 17.82 1.07
CA HIS A 50 7.50 16.93 -0.01
C HIS A 50 5.99 17.02 -0.23
N ALA A 51 5.59 17.62 -1.34
CA ALA A 51 4.19 17.79 -1.68
C ALA A 51 3.45 16.45 -1.81
N SER A 52 4.12 15.41 -2.33
CA SER A 52 3.59 14.04 -2.41
C SER A 52 3.21 13.47 -1.03
N GLU A 53 4.02 13.72 0.00
CA GLU A 53 3.74 13.27 1.37
C GLU A 53 2.53 14.01 1.96
N ALA A 54 2.44 15.32 1.71
CA ALA A 54 1.31 16.12 2.13
C ALA A 54 0.03 15.81 1.34
N ARG A 55 0.15 15.32 0.11
CA ARG A 55 -0.97 14.93 -0.78
C ARG A 55 -1.48 13.53 -0.53
N LEU A 56 -0.59 12.58 -0.22
CA LEU A 56 -0.95 11.17 -0.01
C LEU A 56 -1.26 10.88 1.47
N GLY A 57 -0.53 11.52 2.38
CA GLY A 57 -0.61 11.26 3.82
C GLY A 57 -0.15 9.85 4.22
N TYR A 58 0.19 9.68 5.49
CA TYR A 58 0.32 8.35 6.11
C TYR A 58 -0.97 8.02 6.87
N PRO A 59 -1.31 6.74 7.08
CA PRO A 59 -2.45 6.38 7.90
C PRO A 59 -2.33 6.99 9.31
N VAL A 60 -3.44 7.53 9.82
CA VAL A 60 -3.45 8.28 11.10
C VAL A 60 -3.07 7.43 12.31
N TYR A 61 -3.18 6.10 12.20
CA TYR A 61 -2.83 5.15 13.25
C TYR A 61 -1.35 4.72 13.24
N TRP A 62 -0.55 5.20 12.28
CA TRP A 62 0.88 4.90 12.23
C TRP A 62 1.64 5.67 13.32
N LYS A 63 2.47 4.95 14.09
CA LYS A 63 3.27 5.55 15.17
C LYS A 63 4.40 6.40 14.62
N ASN A 64 4.97 6.00 13.49
CA ASN A 64 6.13 6.62 12.88
C ASN A 64 5.77 7.64 11.79
N ALA A 65 4.48 7.89 11.57
CA ALA A 65 4.00 8.85 10.58
C ALA A 65 4.45 10.29 10.83
N SER A 66 5.00 10.63 12.00
CA SER A 66 5.56 11.95 12.29
C SER A 66 7.02 12.11 11.86
N LYS A 67 7.73 11.03 11.51
CA LYS A 67 9.13 11.08 11.06
C LYS A 67 9.21 11.82 9.73
N THR A 68 10.20 12.71 9.61
CA THR A 68 10.44 13.54 8.42
C THR A 68 11.36 12.88 7.39
N CYS A 69 11.93 11.73 7.73
CA CYS A 69 12.78 10.91 6.86
C CYS A 69 12.07 9.60 6.49
N SER A 70 12.63 8.86 5.53
CA SER A 70 12.17 7.52 5.24
C SER A 70 12.33 6.60 6.47
N PHE A 71 11.38 5.70 6.67
CA PHE A 71 11.37 4.79 7.80
C PHE A 71 10.80 3.43 7.42
N LEU A 72 11.27 2.41 8.12
CA LEU A 72 10.76 1.05 8.12
C LEU A 72 10.73 0.57 9.57
N GLU A 73 9.54 0.32 10.11
CA GLU A 73 9.35 -0.08 11.49
C GLU A 73 8.32 -1.22 11.58
N LEU A 74 8.64 -2.22 12.40
CA LEU A 74 7.70 -3.28 12.75
C LEU A 74 7.07 -2.95 14.10
N VAL A 75 5.80 -2.55 14.07
CA VAL A 75 5.07 -2.14 15.26
C VAL A 75 4.16 -3.26 15.73
N HIS A 76 4.30 -3.69 16.99
CA HIS A 76 3.37 -4.66 17.56
C HIS A 76 1.94 -4.08 17.59
N ASP A 77 0.98 -4.80 16.99
CA ASP A 77 -0.38 -4.32 16.77
C ASP A 77 -1.40 -5.18 17.53
N GLU A 78 -1.40 -5.03 18.86
CA GLU A 78 -2.36 -5.69 19.75
C GLU A 78 -3.83 -5.38 19.42
N PRO A 79 -4.22 -4.13 19.11
CA PRO A 79 -5.60 -3.83 18.73
C PRO A 79 -6.10 -4.63 17.51
N ALA A 80 -5.21 -4.94 16.56
CA ALA A 80 -5.55 -5.75 15.39
C ALA A 80 -5.70 -7.25 15.69
N PHE A 81 -5.22 -7.73 16.84
CA PHE A 81 -5.12 -9.16 17.17
C PHE A 81 -6.43 -9.92 16.99
N ARG A 82 -7.50 -9.44 17.62
CA ARG A 82 -8.81 -10.11 17.59
C ARG A 82 -9.39 -10.14 16.18
N SER A 83 -9.28 -9.04 15.44
CA SER A 83 -9.79 -8.91 14.08
C SER A 83 -9.09 -9.88 13.12
N VAL A 84 -7.76 -9.96 13.20
CA VAL A 84 -6.96 -10.86 12.35
C VAL A 84 -7.15 -12.31 12.75
N GLN A 85 -7.26 -12.64 14.04
CA GLN A 85 -7.62 -14.00 14.47
C GLN A 85 -9.00 -14.41 13.94
N MET A 86 -9.98 -13.52 13.95
CA MET A 86 -11.30 -13.77 13.39
C MET A 86 -11.23 -14.00 11.88
N LEU A 87 -10.51 -13.15 11.14
CA LEU A 87 -10.30 -13.32 9.71
C LEU A 87 -9.67 -14.69 9.41
N MET A 88 -8.54 -15.01 10.06
CA MET A 88 -7.84 -16.29 9.90
C MET A 88 -8.73 -17.50 10.22
N ALA A 89 -9.51 -17.46 11.31
CA ALA A 89 -10.38 -18.57 11.69
C ALA A 89 -11.54 -18.78 10.70
N GLN A 90 -12.10 -17.70 10.16
CA GLN A 90 -13.27 -17.77 9.28
C GLN A 90 -12.92 -17.98 7.81
N THR A 91 -11.70 -17.63 7.38
CA THR A 91 -11.21 -17.90 6.02
C THR A 91 -10.37 -19.16 5.92
N PHE A 92 -10.03 -19.82 7.04
CA PHE A 92 -9.32 -21.09 7.02
C PHE A 92 -10.14 -22.18 6.33
N LEU A 93 -9.54 -22.80 5.31
CA LEU A 93 -10.07 -23.97 4.64
C LEU A 93 -9.16 -25.15 4.94
N SER A 94 -9.74 -26.22 5.50
CA SER A 94 -9.02 -27.48 5.70
C SER A 94 -8.92 -28.27 4.39
N ILE A 95 -8.30 -27.67 3.37
CA ILE A 95 -8.10 -28.27 2.05
C ILE A 95 -6.67 -28.79 1.92
N ARG A 96 -6.56 -30.02 1.41
CA ARG A 96 -5.26 -30.66 1.15
C ARG A 96 -4.80 -30.32 -0.25
N THR A 97 -3.66 -29.65 -0.36
CA THR A 97 -2.99 -29.45 -1.65
C THR A 97 -2.21 -30.70 -2.05
N ARG A 98 -2.02 -30.89 -3.37
CA ARG A 98 -1.39 -32.09 -3.96
C ARG A 98 0.03 -32.36 -3.43
N ASP A 99 0.76 -31.31 -3.09
CA ASP A 99 2.13 -31.34 -2.58
C ASP A 99 2.23 -31.68 -1.08
N ARG A 100 1.12 -31.59 -0.34
CA ARG A 100 1.14 -31.78 1.12
C ARG A 100 0.99 -33.26 1.50
N LYS A 101 2.07 -33.84 2.02
CA LYS A 101 2.11 -35.24 2.51
C LYS A 101 1.70 -35.41 3.97
N THR A 102 1.63 -34.33 4.74
CA THR A 102 1.37 -34.35 6.19
C THR A 102 -0.12 -34.16 6.54
N ARG A 103 -0.49 -34.47 7.79
CA ARG A 103 -1.82 -34.20 8.34
C ARG A 103 -2.08 -32.69 8.33
N LEU A 104 -3.26 -32.27 7.87
CA LEU A 104 -3.66 -30.87 7.89
C LEU A 104 -3.93 -30.39 9.32
N PRO A 105 -3.61 -29.12 9.62
CA PRO A 105 -4.03 -28.50 10.87
C PRO A 105 -5.57 -28.42 10.92
N MET A 106 -6.14 -28.52 12.12
CA MET A 106 -7.58 -28.37 12.34
C MET A 106 -8.00 -26.89 12.43
N SER A 107 -7.07 -26.02 12.81
CA SER A 107 -7.30 -24.58 12.97
C SER A 107 -5.97 -23.84 12.92
N LEU A 108 -6.04 -22.51 12.78
CA LEU A 108 -4.91 -21.61 12.89
C LEU A 108 -5.09 -20.68 14.09
N GLN A 109 -4.03 -20.52 14.87
CA GLN A 109 -3.98 -19.58 15.98
C GLN A 109 -2.97 -18.47 15.64
N VAL A 110 -3.42 -17.23 15.72
CA VAL A 110 -2.56 -16.06 15.63
C VAL A 110 -1.77 -15.96 16.91
N LEU A 111 -0.45 -15.89 16.80
CA LEU A 111 0.45 -15.78 17.95
C LEU A 111 0.87 -14.33 18.19
N ARG A 112 1.17 -13.59 17.11
CA ARG A 112 1.62 -12.20 17.14
C ARG A 112 1.23 -11.50 15.86
N ILE A 113 1.11 -10.18 15.93
CA ILE A 113 0.87 -9.32 14.77
C ILE A 113 1.84 -8.16 14.78
N TRP A 114 2.48 -7.98 13.64
CA TRP A 114 3.37 -6.86 13.38
C TRP A 114 2.78 -6.05 12.24
N ARG A 115 2.46 -4.79 12.53
CA ARG A 115 2.15 -3.81 11.50
C ARG A 115 3.47 -3.32 10.90
N VAL A 116 3.56 -3.36 9.58
CA VAL A 116 4.68 -2.82 8.82
C VAL A 116 4.40 -1.35 8.53
N GLU A 117 5.19 -0.46 9.12
CA GLU A 117 5.18 0.96 8.82
C GLU A 117 6.40 1.27 7.94
N ASN A 118 6.24 1.19 6.63
CA ASN A 118 7.28 1.46 5.64
C ASN A 118 6.86 2.63 4.75
N SER A 119 7.52 3.78 4.91
CA SER A 119 7.16 5.01 4.22
C SER A 119 7.31 4.91 2.70
N GLU A 120 8.37 4.25 2.22
CA GLU A 120 8.68 4.15 0.79
C GLU A 120 7.72 3.17 0.08
N VAL A 121 7.44 2.03 0.70
CA VAL A 121 6.45 1.08 0.18
C VAL A 121 5.06 1.71 0.17
N TRP A 122 4.69 2.44 1.23
CA TRP A 122 3.42 3.15 1.28
C TRP A 122 3.29 4.23 0.22
N ASN A 123 4.33 5.04 0.01
CA ASN A 123 4.32 6.09 -1.00
C ASN A 123 4.06 5.50 -2.40
N ARG A 124 4.79 4.43 -2.78
CA ARG A 124 4.56 3.75 -4.06
C ARG A 124 3.14 3.19 -4.18
N TYR A 125 2.65 2.54 -3.12
CA TYR A 125 1.30 2.01 -3.05
C TYR A 125 0.25 3.12 -3.23
N ALA A 126 0.36 4.20 -2.45
CA ALA A 126 -0.61 5.29 -2.43
C ALA A 126 -0.63 6.06 -3.77
N LEU A 127 0.54 6.24 -4.41
CA LEU A 127 0.65 6.78 -5.76
C LEU A 127 -0.09 5.92 -6.77
N HIS A 128 0.14 4.59 -6.75
CA HIS A 128 -0.50 3.67 -7.68
C HIS A 128 -2.01 3.59 -7.44
N ARG A 129 -2.45 3.54 -6.19
CA ARG A 129 -3.88 3.59 -5.82
C ARG A 129 -4.55 4.84 -6.37
N ALA A 130 -3.96 6.02 -6.18
CA ALA A 130 -4.52 7.26 -6.70
C ALA A 130 -4.61 7.27 -8.23
N LYS A 131 -3.61 6.71 -8.94
CA LYS A 131 -3.67 6.53 -10.39
C LYS A 131 -4.85 5.65 -10.82
N LEU A 132 -5.10 4.54 -10.11
CA LEU A 132 -6.24 3.67 -10.40
C LEU A 132 -7.59 4.36 -10.17
N GLN A 133 -7.70 5.18 -9.12
CA GLN A 133 -8.91 5.98 -8.87
C GLN A 133 -9.16 6.98 -10.00
N GLU A 134 -8.11 7.61 -10.52
CA GLU A 134 -8.23 8.55 -11.64
C GLU A 134 -8.67 7.85 -12.92
N LEU A 135 -8.06 6.70 -13.25
CA LEU A 135 -8.46 5.89 -14.40
C LEU A 135 -9.92 5.44 -14.31
N ALA A 136 -10.39 5.07 -13.11
CA ALA A 136 -11.79 4.71 -12.89
C ALA A 136 -12.75 5.89 -13.10
N ARG A 137 -12.29 7.13 -12.88
CA ARG A 137 -13.05 8.37 -13.08
C ARG A 137 -13.12 8.75 -14.56
N GLU A 138 -12.00 8.63 -15.29
CA GLU A 138 -11.88 9.02 -16.70
C GLU A 138 -12.50 7.99 -17.65
N GLY A 139 -12.33 6.70 -17.37
CA GLY A 139 -12.67 5.62 -18.31
C GLY A 139 -14.15 5.27 -18.39
N GLY A 140 -15.03 5.85 -17.55
CA GLY A 140 -16.46 5.53 -17.43
C GLY A 140 -16.77 4.07 -17.02
N SER A 141 -15.77 3.19 -17.06
CA SER A 141 -15.82 1.79 -16.68
C SER A 141 -15.28 1.66 -15.27
N ARG A 142 -16.10 1.14 -14.36
CA ARG A 142 -15.61 0.69 -13.05
C ARG A 142 -14.50 -0.33 -13.31
N LEU A 143 -13.37 -0.21 -12.60
CA LEU A 143 -12.43 -1.32 -12.49
C LEU A 143 -13.25 -2.57 -12.15
N PHE A 144 -13.03 -3.66 -12.88
CA PHE A 144 -13.79 -4.90 -12.65
C PHE A 144 -13.62 -5.30 -11.19
N GLY A 145 -14.69 -5.14 -10.41
CA GLY A 145 -14.74 -5.61 -9.04
C GLY A 145 -14.62 -7.12 -9.00
N CYS A 146 -14.14 -7.67 -7.88
CA CYS A 146 -14.24 -9.10 -7.65
C CYS A 146 -15.70 -9.48 -7.41
N ASP A 147 -16.25 -10.37 -8.23
CA ASP A 147 -17.58 -10.97 -8.05
C ASP A 147 -17.46 -12.51 -8.03
N PRO A 148 -17.70 -13.17 -6.87
CA PRO A 148 -18.05 -12.56 -5.58
C PRO A 148 -16.89 -11.76 -4.96
N PRO A 149 -17.17 -10.81 -4.06
CA PRO A 149 -16.13 -10.10 -3.34
C PRO A 149 -15.31 -11.06 -2.47
N PRO A 150 -14.04 -10.73 -2.14
CA PRO A 150 -13.23 -11.55 -1.27
C PRO A 150 -13.92 -11.76 0.08
N LYS A 151 -13.86 -12.98 0.63
CA LYS A 151 -14.51 -13.32 1.91
C LYS A 151 -14.04 -12.42 3.06
N THR A 152 -12.82 -11.92 2.99
CA THR A 152 -12.28 -10.94 3.94
C THR A 152 -13.09 -9.64 3.98
N HIS A 153 -13.67 -9.20 2.87
CA HIS A 153 -14.40 -7.93 2.78
C HIS A 153 -15.54 -7.84 3.81
N GLU A 154 -16.37 -8.88 3.89
CA GLU A 154 -17.50 -8.96 4.83
C GLU A 154 -17.08 -9.11 6.30
N LEU A 155 -15.89 -9.68 6.51
CA LEU A 155 -15.34 -10.00 7.84
C LEU A 155 -14.47 -8.89 8.41
N LEU A 156 -14.07 -7.91 7.60
CA LEU A 156 -13.29 -6.77 8.07
C LEU A 156 -14.06 -5.95 9.11
N PRO A 157 -13.39 -5.46 10.17
CA PRO A 157 -13.95 -4.44 11.05
C PRO A 157 -14.44 -3.24 10.24
N GLY A 158 -15.58 -2.67 10.63
CA GLY A 158 -16.21 -1.56 9.89
C GLY A 158 -15.28 -0.36 9.71
N GLU A 159 -14.44 -0.06 10.69
CA GLU A 159 -13.44 1.03 10.60
C GLU A 159 -12.41 0.76 9.49
N TRP A 160 -11.93 -0.47 9.34
CA TRP A 160 -10.97 -0.81 8.29
C TRP A 160 -11.64 -0.80 6.90
N ARG A 161 -12.89 -1.27 6.82
CA ARG A 161 -13.67 -1.22 5.58
C ARG A 161 -13.89 0.20 5.09
N LYS A 162 -14.17 1.16 6.00
CA LYS A 162 -14.37 2.58 5.66
C LYS A 162 -13.12 3.23 5.07
N GLU A 163 -11.93 2.75 5.40
CA GLU A 163 -10.68 3.31 4.89
C GLU A 163 -10.39 2.88 3.44
N MET A 164 -10.91 1.72 3.02
CA MET A 164 -10.69 1.14 1.69
C MET A 164 -11.26 2.01 0.57
N LYS A 165 -10.55 2.07 -0.56
CA LYS A 165 -10.96 2.82 -1.74
C LYS A 165 -11.61 1.89 -2.76
N GLU A 166 -12.94 1.81 -2.72
CA GLU A 166 -13.74 1.00 -3.67
C GLU A 166 -13.44 1.37 -5.14
N ALA A 167 -13.28 2.66 -5.44
CA ALA A 167 -12.93 3.13 -6.79
C ALA A 167 -11.57 2.58 -7.30
N ALA A 168 -10.71 2.10 -6.41
CA ALA A 168 -9.44 1.44 -6.76
C ALA A 168 -9.51 -0.10 -6.70
N ASN A 169 -10.70 -0.68 -6.47
CA ASN A 169 -10.90 -2.10 -6.16
C ASN A 169 -9.95 -2.61 -5.05
N GLU A 170 -9.77 -1.79 -4.01
CA GLU A 170 -8.89 -2.13 -2.88
C GLU A 170 -9.48 -3.31 -2.09
N ALA A 171 -8.64 -4.27 -1.69
CA ALA A 171 -9.03 -5.46 -0.94
C ALA A 171 -7.98 -5.84 0.11
N PHE A 172 -8.42 -6.38 1.26
CA PHE A 172 -7.52 -7.06 2.20
C PHE A 172 -7.42 -8.54 1.82
N LEU A 173 -6.23 -9.00 1.51
CA LEU A 173 -5.96 -10.39 1.14
C LEU A 173 -4.75 -10.89 1.94
N PHE A 174 -4.66 -12.21 2.08
CA PHE A 174 -3.53 -12.89 2.69
C PHE A 174 -2.46 -13.21 1.64
N HIS A 175 -1.20 -13.17 2.06
CA HIS A 175 -0.07 -13.67 1.28
C HIS A 175 0.75 -14.62 2.15
N GLY A 176 0.83 -15.89 1.74
CA GLY A 176 1.67 -16.89 2.40
C GLY A 176 3.08 -16.88 1.83
N THR A 177 4.10 -16.74 2.68
CA THR A 177 5.51 -16.74 2.28
C THR A 177 6.42 -17.30 3.38
N SER A 178 7.71 -17.45 3.09
CA SER A 178 8.73 -17.82 4.06
C SER A 178 9.07 -16.64 4.99
N PRO A 179 9.69 -16.87 6.18
CA PRO A 179 10.12 -15.77 7.04
C PRO A 179 11.04 -14.75 6.35
N ASN A 180 12.01 -15.23 5.55
CA ASN A 180 12.89 -14.35 4.77
C ASN A 180 12.13 -13.59 3.69
N GLY A 181 11.15 -14.24 3.05
CA GLY A 181 10.25 -13.60 2.08
C GLY A 181 9.42 -12.50 2.73
N ALA A 182 8.87 -12.73 3.92
CA ALA A 182 8.12 -11.73 4.67
C ALA A 182 8.98 -10.52 5.06
N LEU A 183 10.23 -10.74 5.49
CA LEU A 183 11.18 -9.66 5.78
C LEU A 183 11.51 -8.85 4.52
N GLY A 184 11.84 -9.52 3.42
CA GLY A 184 12.12 -8.86 2.14
C GLY A 184 10.92 -8.05 1.63
N ILE A 185 9.71 -8.62 1.69
CA ILE A 185 8.48 -7.90 1.30
C ILE A 185 8.24 -6.70 2.21
N SER A 186 8.53 -6.82 3.52
CA SER A 186 8.35 -5.72 4.47
C SER A 186 9.32 -4.56 4.20
N SER A 187 10.56 -4.85 3.76
CA SER A 187 11.57 -3.83 3.47
C SER A 187 11.45 -3.23 2.07
N GLU A 188 11.29 -4.07 1.05
CA GLU A 188 11.40 -3.72 -0.37
C GLU A 188 10.04 -3.66 -1.07
N GLY A 189 8.97 -4.15 -0.44
CA GLY A 189 7.68 -4.38 -1.09
C GLY A 189 7.66 -5.66 -1.90
N PHE A 190 6.59 -5.87 -2.66
CA PHE A 190 6.49 -7.00 -3.57
C PHE A 190 7.38 -6.80 -4.80
N ASP A 191 8.07 -7.87 -5.20
CA ASP A 191 8.97 -7.93 -6.35
C ASP A 191 8.52 -9.05 -7.29
N LEU A 192 8.15 -8.68 -8.53
CA LEU A 192 7.65 -9.62 -9.54
C LEU A 192 8.76 -10.52 -10.11
N ASP A 193 10.02 -10.09 -10.04
CA ASP A 193 11.15 -10.90 -10.50
C ASP A 193 11.41 -12.07 -9.53
N ARG A 194 10.93 -11.94 -8.29
CA ARG A 194 10.95 -13.01 -7.27
C ARG A 194 9.67 -13.86 -7.26
N ALA A 195 8.70 -13.56 -8.12
CA ALA A 195 7.48 -14.34 -8.23
C ALA A 195 7.73 -15.73 -8.83
N ALA A 196 6.98 -16.73 -8.36
CA ALA A 196 7.09 -18.08 -8.90
C ALA A 196 6.59 -18.12 -10.36
N GLY A 197 7.47 -18.45 -11.30
CA GLY A 197 7.17 -18.48 -12.74
C GLY A 197 6.34 -19.69 -13.22
N THR A 198 6.06 -20.67 -12.37
CA THR A 198 5.39 -21.94 -12.74
C THR A 198 3.94 -22.05 -12.25
N ALA A 199 3.32 -20.95 -11.87
CA ALA A 199 1.98 -20.95 -11.31
C ALA A 199 0.89 -20.92 -12.40
N CYS A 200 -0.31 -21.42 -12.06
CA CYS A 200 -1.38 -21.69 -13.02
C CYS A 200 -1.96 -20.43 -13.71
N TYR A 201 -1.72 -19.24 -13.17
CA TYR A 201 -2.24 -17.97 -13.68
C TYR A 201 -1.12 -17.05 -14.19
N GLY A 202 0.06 -17.61 -14.47
CA GLY A 202 1.23 -16.87 -14.95
C GLY A 202 2.18 -16.41 -13.83
N GLN A 203 3.23 -15.69 -14.21
CA GLN A 203 4.18 -15.13 -13.27
C GLN A 203 3.55 -13.92 -12.55
N GLY A 204 3.44 -13.99 -11.22
CA GLY A 204 2.84 -12.91 -10.45
C GLY A 204 2.80 -13.15 -8.93
N ILE A 205 2.35 -12.13 -8.21
CA ILE A 205 2.12 -12.22 -6.76
C ILE A 205 0.74 -12.82 -6.51
N TYR A 206 0.72 -13.92 -5.77
CA TYR A 206 -0.50 -14.64 -5.42
C TYR A 206 -1.01 -14.22 -4.06
N LEU A 207 -2.28 -13.84 -4.02
CA LEU A 207 -2.99 -13.39 -2.83
C LEU A 207 -4.23 -14.29 -2.63
N SER A 208 -4.71 -14.41 -1.40
CA SER A 208 -5.85 -15.29 -1.02
C SER A 208 -6.84 -14.61 -0.10
#